data_AF-A0A1Q4HQ29-F1
#
_entry.id   AF-A0A1Q4HQ29-F1
#
_cell.length_a   1.000
_cell.length_b   1.000
_cell.length_c   1.000
_cell.angle_alpha   90.00
_cell.angle_beta   90.00
_cell.angle_gamma   90.00
#
_symmetry.space_group_name_H-M   'P 1'
#
loop_
_entity.id
_entity.type
_entity.pdbx_description
1 polymer ?
#
loop_
_entity_poly.entity_id
_entity_poly.type
_entity_poly.pdbx_seq_one_letter_code
_entity_poly.pdbx_strand_id
1 'polypeptide(L)' 'MIPRLLVGVALALGTAGWTAATAHADPSPFNTLSCSCEETAPADSAALTDKIDRGIQHGLADQATMQIHH' A
#
# COMPACT_ATOMS: atom_id res chain seq x y z
N MET A 1 24.64 8.73 -53.30
CA MET A 1 25.16 9.24 -51.99
C MET A 1 24.04 9.70 -51.07
N ILE A 2 23.02 10.38 -51.61
CA ILE A 2 21.83 10.91 -50.91
C ILE A 2 21.00 9.88 -50.10
N PRO A 3 20.69 8.65 -50.59
CA PRO A 3 19.80 7.76 -49.83
C PRO A 3 20.42 7.26 -48.52
N ARG A 4 21.76 7.14 -48.45
CA ARG A 4 22.47 6.75 -47.22
C ARG A 4 22.42 7.84 -46.16
N LEU A 5 22.42 9.12 -46.56
CA LEU A 5 22.29 10.25 -45.65
C LEU A 5 20.88 10.35 -45.06
N LEU A 6 19.86 10.13 -45.88
CA LEU A 6 18.46 10.15 -45.42
C LEU A 6 18.18 9.07 -44.37
N VAL A 7 18.69 7.86 -44.59
CA VAL A 7 18.57 6.76 -43.62
C VAL A 7 19.29 7.08 -42.30
N GLY A 8 20.48 7.67 -42.37
CA GLY A 8 21.24 8.06 -41.17
C GLY A 8 20.52 9.14 -40.34
N VAL A 9 19.93 10.14 -41.00
CA VAL A 9 19.17 11.21 -40.33
C VAL A 9 17.88 10.66 -39.70
N ALA A 10 17.15 9.79 -40.39
CA ALA A 10 15.93 9.17 -39.86
C ALA A 10 16.21 8.32 -38.61
N LEU A 11 17.30 7.54 -38.59
CA LEU A 11 17.69 6.78 -37.40
C LEU A 11 18.05 7.69 -36.22
N ALA A 12 18.82 8.77 -36.47
CA ALA A 12 19.24 9.69 -35.42
C ALA A 12 18.06 10.45 -34.79
N LEU A 13 17.07 10.83 -35.59
CA LEU A 13 15.86 11.52 -35.11
C LEU A 13 14.90 10.55 -34.40
N GLY A 14 14.80 9.30 -34.85
CA GLY A 14 13.93 8.29 -34.25
C GLY A 14 14.33 7.90 -32.83
N THR A 15 15.63 7.97 -32.48
CA THR A 15 16.12 7.60 -31.15
C THR A 15 15.92 8.66 -30.08
N ALA A 16 15.65 9.92 -30.45
CA ALA A 16 15.49 11.02 -29.49
C ALA A 16 14.18 10.94 -28.67
N GLY A 17 13.17 10.22 -29.18
CA GLY A 17 11.89 10.02 -28.47
C GLY A 17 11.95 8.98 -27.35
N TRP A 18 12.94 8.08 -27.36
CA TRP A 18 13.04 6.98 -26.41
C TRP A 18 13.72 7.37 -25.09
N THR A 19 14.48 8.46 -25.09
CA THR A 19 15.25 8.92 -23.92
C THR A 19 14.46 9.89 -23.04
N ALA A 20 13.19 10.13 -23.33
CA ALA A 20 12.34 10.84 -22.38
C ALA A 20 12.27 9.98 -21.10
N ALA A 21 12.83 10.50 -20.01
CA ALA A 21 12.69 9.86 -18.71
C ALA A 21 11.20 9.61 -18.48
N THR A 22 10.82 8.35 -18.25
CA THR A 22 9.45 8.05 -17.86
C THR A 22 9.16 8.88 -16.63
N ALA A 23 8.11 9.70 -16.67
CA ALA A 23 7.64 10.37 -15.48
C ALA A 23 7.28 9.23 -14.51
N HIS A 24 8.12 9.03 -13.50
CA HIS A 24 7.89 8.02 -12.48
C HIS A 24 6.69 8.50 -11.69
N ALA A 25 5.49 8.06 -12.10
CA ALA A 25 4.29 8.26 -11.33
C ALA A 25 4.48 7.51 -10.01
N ASP A 26 4.31 8.24 -8.91
CA ASP A 26 4.27 7.60 -7.60
C ASP A 26 3.21 6.49 -7.64
N PRO A 27 3.58 5.23 -7.32
CA PRO A 27 2.64 4.12 -7.39
C PRO A 27 1.46 4.28 -6.43
N SER A 28 1.59 5.13 -5.40
CA SER A 28 0.52 5.45 -4.47
C SER A 28 0.01 6.88 -4.71
N PRO A 29 -1.27 7.07 -5.08
CA PRO A 29 -1.86 8.40 -5.21
C PRO A 29 -1.94 9.15 -3.87
N PHE A 30 -1.62 8.48 -2.76
CA PHE A 30 -1.71 9.00 -1.40
C PHE A 30 -0.35 9.24 -0.75
N ASN A 31 0.77 9.03 -1.44
CA ASN A 31 2.10 9.19 -0.84
C ASN A 31 2.42 10.65 -0.42
N THR A 32 1.62 11.61 -0.88
CA THR A 32 1.69 13.02 -0.47
C THR A 32 0.84 13.34 0.76
N LEU A 33 0.03 12.39 1.24
CA LEU A 33 -0.82 12.56 2.41
C LEU A 33 -0.07 12.08 3.66
N SER A 34 0.08 12.97 4.64
CA SER A 34 0.54 12.63 5.99
C SER A 34 -0.49 13.09 6.99
N CYS A 35 -0.84 12.25 7.97
CA CYS A 35 -1.52 12.74 9.19
C CYS A 35 -0.44 13.42 10.04
N SER A 36 -0.66 14.66 10.44
CA SER A 36 0.06 15.31 11.54
C SER A 36 -0.70 15.13 12.87
N CYS A 37 -1.63 14.17 12.88
CA CYS A 37 -2.49 13.87 14.01
C CYS A 37 -1.62 13.26 15.10
N GLU A 38 -1.75 13.75 16.33
CA GLU A 38 -1.13 13.06 17.45
C GLU A 38 -1.76 11.68 17.55
N GLU A 39 -0.94 10.63 17.44
CA GLU A 39 -1.36 9.22 17.54
C GLU A 39 -1.66 8.89 19.01
N THR A 40 -2.62 9.60 19.57
CA THR A 40 -3.19 9.35 20.89
C THR A 40 -4.44 8.54 20.64
N ALA A 41 -4.44 7.30 21.12
CA ALA A 41 -5.64 6.50 21.16
C ALA A 41 -6.71 7.28 21.93
N PRO A 42 -7.97 7.34 21.45
CA PRO A 42 -9.05 8.00 22.17
C PRO A 42 -9.09 7.56 23.64
N ALA A 43 -9.50 8.46 24.53
CA ALA A 43 -9.88 8.07 25.88
C ALA A 43 -10.83 6.86 25.79
N ASP A 44 -10.65 5.88 26.68
CA ASP A 44 -11.37 4.59 26.69
C ASP A 44 -10.90 3.52 25.69
N SER A 45 -9.90 3.77 24.85
CA SER A 45 -9.36 2.75 23.93
C SER A 45 -8.86 1.50 24.68
N ALA A 46 -8.16 1.69 25.81
CA ALA A 46 -7.72 0.58 26.64
C ALA A 46 -8.88 -0.24 27.23
N ALA A 47 -9.94 0.45 27.67
CA ALA A 47 -11.14 -0.20 28.20
C ALA A 47 -11.94 -0.93 27.10
N LEU A 48 -11.91 -0.42 25.87
CA LEU A 48 -12.48 -1.10 24.71
C LEU A 48 -11.69 -2.37 24.37
N THR A 49 -10.36 -2.29 24.28
CA THR A 49 -9.49 -3.45 24.04
C THR A 49 -9.69 -4.54 25.10
N ASP A 50 -9.73 -4.15 26.37
CA ASP A 50 -9.96 -5.07 27.49
C ASP A 50 -11.34 -5.76 27.43
N LYS A 51 -12.39 -5.07 26.96
CA LYS A 51 -13.70 -5.72 26.71
C LYS A 51 -13.63 -6.75 25.58
N ILE A 52 -12.90 -6.45 24.52
CA ILE A 52 -12.70 -7.37 23.38
C ILE A 52 -11.96 -8.62 23.85
N ASP A 53 -10.84 -8.45 24.56
CA ASP A 53 -10.03 -9.55 25.08
C ASP A 53 -10.83 -10.44 26.02
N ARG A 54 -11.59 -9.86 26.95
CA ARG A 54 -12.50 -10.63 27.81
C ARG A 54 -13.54 -11.40 27.02
N GLY A 55 -14.15 -10.80 26.00
CA GLY A 55 -15.15 -11.47 25.17
C GLY A 55 -14.58 -12.70 24.46
N ILE A 56 -13.38 -12.57 23.89
CA ILE A 56 -12.66 -13.67 23.24
C ILE A 56 -12.38 -14.79 24.24
N GLN A 57 -11.85 -14.46 25.41
CA GLN A 57 -11.55 -15.45 26.46
C GLN A 57 -12.80 -16.19 26.95
N HIS A 58 -13.92 -15.49 27.13
CA HIS A 58 -15.18 -16.12 27.51
C HIS A 58 -15.70 -17.07 26.43
N GLY A 59 -15.67 -16.65 25.16
CA GLY A 59 -16.10 -17.50 24.06
C GLY A 59 -15.24 -18.77 23.91
N LEU A 60 -13.92 -18.64 24.05
CA LEU A 60 -12.99 -19.77 24.03
C LEU A 60 -13.24 -20.73 25.21
N ALA A 61 -13.48 -20.19 26.41
CA ALA A 61 -13.78 -20.99 27.59
C ALA A 61 -15.12 -21.75 27.43
N ASP A 62 -16.16 -21.10 26.91
CA ASP A 62 -17.46 -21.70 26.64
C ASP A 62 -17.35 -22.85 25.62
N GLN A 63 -16.64 -22.63 24.51
CA GLN A 63 -16.34 -23.68 23.52
C GLN A 63 -15.59 -24.86 24.14
N ALA A 64 -14.57 -24.60 24.95
CA ALA A 64 -13.82 -25.66 25.64
C ALA A 64 -14.72 -26.44 26.59
N THR A 65 -15.63 -25.77 27.32
CA THR A 65 -16.59 -26.47 28.19
C THR A 65 -17.58 -27.34 27.41
N MET A 66 -18.02 -26.91 26.22
CA MET A 66 -18.87 -27.75 25.36
C MET A 66 -18.12 -28.96 24.79
N GLN A 67 -16.83 -28.84 24.46
CA GLN A 67 -16.05 -29.97 23.96
C GLN A 67 -15.78 -31.07 25.00
N ILE A 68 -15.72 -30.72 26.28
CA ILE A 68 -15.52 -31.69 27.38
C ILE A 68 -16.79 -32.52 27.64
N HIS A 69 -17.96 -32.04 27.17
CA HIS A 69 -19.26 -32.67 27.42
C HIS A 69 -19.77 -33.52 26.24
N HIS A 70 -18.88 -33.90 25.31
CA HIS A 70 -19.14 -34.82 24.20
C HIS A 70 -18.17 -36.01 24.25
#